data_AF-A0AAW0MWT2-F1
#
_entry.id   AF-A0AAW0MWT2-F1
#
_cell.length_a   1.000
_cell.length_b   1.000
_cell.length_c   1.000
_cell.angle_alpha   90.00
_cell.angle_beta   90.00
_cell.angle_gamma   90.00
#
_symmetry.space_group_name_H-M   'P 1'
#
loop_
_entity.id
_entity.type
_entity.pdbx_description
1 polymer ?
#
loop_
_entity_poly.entity_id
_entity_poly.type
_entity_poly.pdbx_seq_one_letter_code
_entity_poly.pdbx_strand_id
1 'polypeptide(L)'
;MPPLQFCANLTWLFTELPEIMEAAWPYEEDLQELKRARKKPPGRRAGARGSPGERAEFRRGLEQAMEYAQFCSAKVAKEMENIFIQNLDYAADLLSKKDMTGLIEPINTRITDPAYFLDSPHHAVAILERLGKPNLKLQMDVFHWQIMDGNLTQNILKYFPLIGHVQVAQVPVRNEPDTPGELNYSYLWDVLERQHYQGFVGCEYRPLGGTAAGLGWLRDYWTRTEAQG
;
A
#
# COMPACT_ATOMS: atom_id res chain seq x y z
N MET A 1 21.55 5.25 -20.13
CA MET A 1 20.66 4.20 -19.55
C MET A 1 19.29 4.38 -20.21
N PRO A 2 18.49 3.33 -20.44
CA PRO A 2 17.17 3.53 -21.07
C PRO A 2 16.29 4.43 -20.16
N PRO A 3 15.48 5.33 -20.74
CA PRO A 3 14.54 6.14 -19.98
C PRO A 3 13.51 5.26 -19.27
N LEU A 4 13.02 5.74 -18.13
CA LEU A 4 11.87 5.20 -17.43
C LEU A 4 10.61 5.32 -18.29
N GLN A 5 9.74 4.32 -18.16
CA GLN A 5 8.43 4.28 -18.78
C GLN A 5 7.39 4.67 -17.74
N PHE A 6 6.40 5.48 -18.11
CA PHE A 6 5.34 5.93 -17.21
C PHE A 6 3.98 5.44 -17.72
N CYS A 7 3.11 5.02 -16.81
CA CYS A 7 1.72 4.69 -17.11
C CYS A 7 0.76 5.56 -16.28
N ALA A 8 -0.35 5.96 -16.89
CA ALA A 8 -1.35 6.77 -16.23
C ALA A 8 -2.34 5.88 -15.47
N ASN A 9 -2.51 6.11 -14.17
CA ASN A 9 -3.58 5.47 -13.42
C ASN A 9 -4.89 6.21 -13.70
N LEU A 10 -5.78 5.60 -14.47
CA LEU A 10 -7.01 6.25 -14.98
C LEU A 10 -8.16 6.26 -13.98
N THR A 11 -7.96 5.69 -12.79
CA THR A 11 -8.84 5.93 -11.64
C THR A 11 -8.64 7.34 -11.08
N TRP A 12 -7.41 7.86 -11.16
CA TRP A 12 -7.02 9.14 -10.56
C TRP A 12 -6.75 10.24 -11.58
N LEU A 13 -6.22 9.87 -12.73
CA LEU A 13 -5.89 10.77 -13.83
C LEU A 13 -6.96 10.72 -14.90
N PHE A 14 -7.15 11.85 -15.59
CA PHE A 14 -8.11 11.98 -16.68
C PHE A 14 -9.55 11.65 -16.26
N THR A 15 -9.91 11.86 -15.00
CA THR A 15 -11.29 11.70 -14.49
C THR A 15 -12.27 12.67 -15.16
N GLU A 16 -11.77 13.69 -15.85
CA GLU A 16 -12.52 14.56 -16.76
C GLU A 16 -12.92 13.90 -18.09
N LEU A 17 -12.36 12.74 -18.44
CA LEU A 17 -12.63 11.99 -19.68
C LEU A 17 -13.45 10.71 -19.40
N PRO A 18 -14.27 10.26 -20.36
CA PRO A 18 -15.22 9.16 -20.13
C PRO A 18 -14.67 7.72 -20.28
N GLU A 19 -13.42 7.48 -20.73
CA GLU A 19 -12.90 6.12 -21.02
C GLU A 19 -11.60 5.79 -20.25
N ILE A 20 -11.48 4.56 -19.72
CA ILE A 20 -10.47 4.13 -18.72
C ILE A 20 -9.70 2.88 -19.22
N MET A 21 -8.37 2.87 -19.06
CA MET A 21 -7.40 1.84 -19.49
C MET A 21 -6.67 1.17 -18.29
N GLU A 22 -6.64 1.79 -17.11
CA GLU A 22 -6.14 1.23 -15.84
C GLU A 22 -7.10 1.63 -14.71
N ALA A 23 -7.70 0.65 -14.04
CA ALA A 23 -8.74 0.86 -13.02
C ALA A 23 -8.41 0.07 -11.76
N ALA A 24 -8.53 0.69 -10.58
CA ALA A 24 -8.31 0.02 -9.30
C ALA A 24 -9.33 -1.11 -9.06
N TRP A 25 -10.56 -0.94 -9.54
CA TRP A 25 -11.65 -1.89 -9.32
C TRP A 25 -12.61 -1.94 -10.53
N PRO A 26 -12.29 -2.68 -11.60
CA PRO A 26 -13.14 -2.71 -12.80
C PRO A 26 -14.43 -3.54 -12.62
N TYR A 27 -14.69 -4.10 -11.44
CA TYR A 27 -15.85 -4.95 -11.15
C TYR A 27 -16.49 -4.55 -9.80
N GLU A 28 -17.61 -3.82 -9.81
CA GLU A 28 -18.51 -3.68 -8.65
C GLU A 28 -19.81 -4.44 -8.94
N GLU A 29 -20.57 -5.10 -8.05
CA GLU A 29 -20.40 -5.95 -6.84
C GLU A 29 -21.79 -6.64 -6.63
N ASP A 30 -21.90 -7.75 -5.89
CA ASP A 30 -23.18 -8.11 -5.21
C ASP A 30 -23.08 -7.80 -3.70
N LEU A 31 -23.77 -6.74 -3.31
CA LEU A 31 -23.79 -6.07 -2.01
C LEU A 31 -24.56 -6.79 -0.89
N GLN A 32 -25.00 -8.04 -1.07
CA GLN A 32 -25.90 -8.73 -0.12
C GLN A 32 -25.24 -9.64 0.93
N GLU A 33 -23.98 -10.06 0.79
CA GLU A 33 -23.38 -11.07 1.71
C GLU A 33 -22.71 -10.52 2.98
N LEU A 34 -22.33 -9.23 3.01
CA LEU A 34 -21.53 -8.65 4.11
C LEU A 34 -22.32 -8.28 5.38
N LYS A 35 -23.66 -8.48 5.42
CA LYS A 35 -24.51 -8.06 6.58
C LYS A 35 -24.81 -9.14 7.62
N ARG A 36 -24.29 -10.37 7.53
CA ARG A 36 -24.74 -11.49 8.39
C ARG A 36 -23.84 -11.97 9.52
N ALA A 37 -22.70 -11.34 9.80
CA ALA A 37 -21.80 -11.83 10.85
C ALA A 37 -21.51 -10.81 11.96
N ARG A 38 -22.28 -10.85 13.06
CA ARG A 38 -21.77 -10.42 14.37
C ARG A 38 -22.50 -11.11 15.53
N LYS A 39 -21.88 -12.14 16.11
CA LYS A 39 -22.32 -12.74 17.39
C LYS A 39 -21.93 -11.81 18.54
N LYS A 40 -22.85 -11.65 19.49
CA LYS A 40 -22.68 -10.88 20.73
C LYS A 40 -21.72 -11.64 21.67
N PRO A 41 -20.70 -11.00 22.27
CA PRO A 41 -19.85 -11.67 23.24
C PRO A 41 -20.64 -12.05 24.51
N PRO A 42 -20.30 -13.17 25.18
CA PRO A 42 -21.01 -13.62 26.37
C PRO A 42 -20.68 -12.78 27.61
N GLY A 43 -21.71 -12.49 28.41
CA GLY A 43 -21.62 -12.25 29.86
C GLY A 43 -21.10 -10.88 30.32
N ARG A 44 -21.99 -9.87 30.42
CA ARG A 44 -21.75 -8.70 31.30
C ARG A 44 -21.84 -9.15 32.76
N ARG A 45 -20.74 -9.12 33.51
CA ARG A 45 -20.80 -8.85 34.96
C ARG A 45 -20.89 -7.33 35.13
N ALA A 46 -21.84 -6.87 35.94
CA ALA A 46 -22.10 -5.45 36.16
C ALA A 46 -20.83 -4.74 36.67
N GLY A 47 -20.50 -3.59 36.05
CA GLY A 47 -19.35 -2.79 36.41
C GLY A 47 -19.45 -2.19 37.82
N ALA A 48 -18.29 -1.93 38.42
CA ALA A 48 -18.13 -1.30 39.74
C ALA A 48 -18.97 -0.01 39.86
N ARG A 49 -19.70 0.15 40.96
CA ARG A 49 -20.71 1.20 41.18
C ARG A 49 -20.14 2.49 41.78
N GLY A 50 -18.85 2.75 41.57
CA GLY A 50 -18.23 4.03 41.94
C GLY A 50 -18.02 4.23 43.44
N SER A 51 -17.90 3.17 44.25
CA SER A 51 -17.54 3.32 45.66
C SER A 51 -16.01 3.36 45.87
N PRO A 52 -15.51 4.06 46.91
CA PRO A 52 -14.07 4.19 47.18
C PRO A 52 -13.32 2.85 47.34
N GLY A 53 -13.99 1.80 47.80
CA GLY A 53 -13.41 0.45 47.97
C GLY A 53 -13.26 -0.36 46.67
N GLU A 54 -14.02 -0.01 45.62
CA GLU A 54 -14.03 -0.75 44.34
C GLU A 54 -12.96 -0.24 43.36
N ARG A 55 -12.23 0.84 43.68
CA ARG A 55 -11.22 1.44 42.80
C ARG A 55 -10.09 0.48 42.44
N ALA A 56 -9.62 -0.31 43.42
CA ALA A 56 -8.54 -1.26 43.20
C ALA A 56 -9.00 -2.46 42.35
N GLU A 57 -10.25 -2.89 42.53
CA GLU A 57 -10.86 -3.96 41.75
C GLU A 57 -11.13 -3.54 40.30
N PHE A 58 -11.64 -2.33 40.08
CA PHE A 58 -11.80 -1.77 38.75
C PHE A 58 -10.47 -1.69 37.99
N ARG A 59 -9.39 -1.21 38.63
CA ARG A 59 -8.06 -1.13 38.00
C ARG A 59 -7.55 -2.51 37.57
N ARG A 60 -7.62 -3.51 38.45
CA ARG A 60 -7.26 -4.90 38.12
C ARG A 60 -8.12 -5.47 36.99
N GLY A 61 -9.43 -5.20 37.01
CA GLY A 61 -10.35 -5.63 35.97
C GLY A 61 -10.06 -4.97 34.61
N LEU A 62 -9.64 -3.70 34.60
CA LEU A 62 -9.23 -3.00 33.39
C LEU A 62 -7.89 -3.52 32.85
N GLU A 63 -6.89 -3.71 33.71
CA GLU A 63 -5.60 -4.33 33.34
C GLU A 63 -5.82 -5.71 32.72
N GLN A 64 -6.63 -6.55 33.35
CA GLN A 64 -7.01 -7.84 32.80
C GLN A 64 -7.75 -7.71 31.45
N ALA A 65 -8.74 -6.81 31.34
CA ALA A 65 -9.44 -6.58 30.07
C ALA A 65 -8.49 -6.13 28.95
N MET A 66 -7.46 -5.33 29.27
CA MET A 66 -6.42 -4.91 28.33
C MET A 66 -5.56 -6.09 27.89
N GLU A 67 -5.12 -6.96 28.80
CA GLU A 67 -4.36 -8.17 28.47
C GLU A 67 -5.16 -9.10 27.54
N TYR A 68 -6.44 -9.34 27.86
CA TYR A 68 -7.33 -10.15 27.02
C TYR A 68 -7.57 -9.51 25.65
N ALA A 69 -7.75 -8.19 25.60
CA ALA A 69 -7.93 -7.47 24.33
C ALA A 69 -6.67 -7.58 23.45
N GLN A 70 -5.47 -7.41 24.03
CA GLN A 70 -4.19 -7.57 23.35
C GLN A 70 -3.97 -9.01 22.86
N PHE A 71 -4.28 -10.00 23.70
CA PHE A 71 -4.16 -11.41 23.31
C PHE A 71 -5.11 -11.75 22.14
N CYS A 72 -6.36 -11.30 22.21
CA CYS A 72 -7.34 -11.51 21.16
C CYS A 72 -6.94 -10.80 19.86
N SER A 73 -6.47 -9.55 19.92
CA SER A 73 -6.03 -8.82 18.73
C SER A 73 -4.82 -9.48 18.07
N ALA A 74 -3.82 -9.91 18.85
CA ALA A 74 -2.66 -10.63 18.33
C ALA A 74 -3.06 -11.96 17.67
N LYS A 75 -4.01 -12.70 18.25
CA LYS A 75 -4.53 -13.94 17.64
C LYS A 75 -5.22 -13.67 16.32
N VAL A 76 -6.09 -12.66 16.27
CA VAL A 76 -6.79 -12.27 15.03
C VAL A 76 -5.79 -11.83 13.96
N ALA A 77 -4.80 -11.01 14.31
CA ALA A 77 -3.76 -10.58 13.37
C ALA A 77 -3.00 -11.77 12.76
N LYS A 78 -2.62 -12.75 13.59
CA LYS A 78 -1.97 -13.98 13.13
C LYS A 78 -2.86 -14.84 12.23
N GLU A 79 -4.16 -14.91 12.53
CA GLU A 79 -5.13 -15.65 11.70
C GLU A 79 -5.33 -14.95 10.35
N MET A 80 -5.44 -13.62 10.34
CA MET A 80 -5.49 -12.81 9.11
C MET A 80 -4.24 -13.01 8.25
N GLU A 81 -3.04 -12.97 8.84
CA GLU A 81 -1.80 -13.21 8.10
C GLU A 81 -1.75 -14.60 7.49
N ASN A 82 -2.15 -15.64 8.24
CA ASN A 82 -2.18 -17.00 7.70
C ASN A 82 -3.13 -17.12 6.51
N ILE A 83 -4.32 -16.52 6.59
CA ILE A 83 -5.29 -16.50 5.48
C ILE A 83 -4.73 -15.72 4.29
N PHE A 84 -4.12 -14.57 4.53
CA PHE A 84 -3.50 -13.74 3.50
C PHE A 84 -2.42 -14.52 2.73
N ILE A 85 -1.50 -15.17 3.46
CA ILE A 85 -0.44 -15.99 2.87
C ILE A 85 -1.01 -17.17 2.07
N GLN A 86 -2.02 -17.87 2.58
CA GLN A 86 -2.68 -18.96 1.85
C GLN A 86 -3.33 -18.49 0.55
N ASN A 87 -4.00 -17.33 0.58
CA ASN A 87 -4.61 -16.74 -0.61
C ASN A 87 -3.56 -16.33 -1.63
N LEU A 88 -2.44 -15.74 -1.20
CA LEU A 88 -1.33 -15.39 -2.09
C LEU A 88 -0.68 -16.63 -2.72
N ASP A 89 -0.45 -17.69 -1.95
CA ASP A 89 0.09 -18.95 -2.46
C ASP A 89 -0.81 -19.54 -3.56
N TYR A 90 -2.12 -19.58 -3.29
CA TYR A 90 -3.12 -20.01 -4.27
C TYR A 90 -3.15 -19.11 -5.51
N ALA A 91 -3.15 -17.79 -5.34
CA ALA A 91 -3.16 -16.83 -6.43
C ALA A 91 -1.89 -16.95 -7.30
N ALA A 92 -0.72 -17.13 -6.69
CA ALA A 92 0.54 -17.34 -7.39
C ALA A 92 0.45 -18.57 -8.32
N ASP A 93 -0.09 -19.68 -7.84
CA ASP A 93 -0.22 -20.90 -8.64
C ASP A 93 -1.20 -20.73 -9.81
N LEU A 94 -2.25 -19.93 -9.64
CA LEU A 94 -3.17 -19.61 -10.74
C LEU A 94 -2.55 -18.69 -11.78
N LEU A 95 -1.89 -17.62 -11.34
CA LEU A 95 -1.26 -16.62 -12.20
C LEU A 95 -0.11 -17.23 -13.01
N SER A 96 0.67 -18.13 -12.40
CA SER A 96 1.77 -18.84 -13.05
C SER A 96 1.31 -19.63 -14.29
N LYS A 97 0.13 -20.25 -14.24
CA LYS A 97 -0.46 -21.00 -15.38
C LYS A 97 -0.79 -20.11 -16.59
N LYS A 98 -0.80 -18.79 -16.40
CA LYS A 98 -1.12 -17.78 -17.41
C LYS A 98 0.05 -16.85 -17.70
N ASP A 99 1.25 -17.16 -17.20
CA ASP A 99 2.43 -16.30 -17.30
C ASP A 99 2.17 -14.87 -16.79
N MET A 100 1.36 -14.77 -15.73
CA MET A 100 1.01 -13.50 -15.09
C MET A 100 1.78 -13.32 -13.79
N THR A 101 2.12 -12.06 -13.51
CA THR A 101 2.71 -11.63 -12.23
C THR A 101 1.64 -11.00 -11.36
N GLY A 102 1.56 -11.44 -10.10
CA GLY A 102 0.75 -10.81 -9.06
C GLY A 102 1.57 -9.80 -8.28
N LEU A 103 0.92 -8.73 -7.84
CA LEU A 103 1.52 -7.69 -7.04
C LEU A 103 0.86 -7.62 -5.66
N ILE A 104 1.66 -7.39 -4.63
CA ILE A 104 1.15 -6.99 -3.32
C ILE A 104 1.65 -5.60 -2.98
N GLU A 105 0.77 -4.78 -2.42
CA GLU A 105 1.04 -3.38 -2.15
C GLU A 105 0.86 -3.09 -0.65
N PRO A 106 1.90 -2.61 0.04
CA PRO A 106 1.74 -2.09 1.39
C PRO A 106 1.13 -0.68 1.35
N ILE A 107 0.00 -0.48 2.05
CA ILE A 107 -0.74 0.80 2.08
C ILE A 107 -0.51 1.51 3.41
N ASN A 108 -0.36 2.84 3.39
CA ASN A 108 -0.17 3.59 4.64
C ASN A 108 -1.46 3.65 5.50
N THR A 109 -1.30 3.46 6.81
CA THR A 109 -2.39 3.55 7.79
C THR A 109 -2.55 4.94 8.40
N ARG A 110 -1.64 5.88 8.08
CA ARG A 110 -1.69 7.22 8.66
C ARG A 110 -2.75 8.11 8.00
N ILE A 111 -2.92 8.00 6.69
CA ILE A 111 -3.84 8.86 5.93
C ILE A 111 -4.68 8.12 4.89
N THR A 112 -4.23 6.98 4.35
CA THR A 112 -4.95 6.28 3.28
C THR A 112 -5.99 5.32 3.84
N ASP A 113 -5.57 4.31 4.62
CA ASP A 113 -6.50 3.37 5.24
C ASP A 113 -6.00 2.93 6.62
N PRO A 114 -6.52 3.52 7.72
CA PRO A 114 -6.09 3.18 9.08
C PRO A 114 -6.30 1.73 9.52
N ALA A 115 -7.09 0.94 8.78
CA ALA A 115 -7.39 -0.45 9.12
C ALA A 115 -6.75 -1.46 8.14
N TYR A 116 -5.93 -1.00 7.20
CA TYR A 116 -5.33 -1.88 6.19
C TYR A 116 -4.40 -2.91 6.82
N PHE A 117 -4.49 -4.16 6.36
CA PHE A 117 -3.74 -5.27 6.94
C PHE A 117 -2.24 -5.21 6.60
N LEU A 118 -1.91 -5.00 5.33
CA LEU A 118 -0.54 -4.98 4.85
C LEU A 118 -0.02 -3.55 4.88
N ASP A 119 0.30 -3.03 6.06
CA ASP A 119 0.66 -1.61 6.24
C ASP A 119 2.17 -1.35 6.39
N SER A 120 2.96 -2.41 6.57
CA SER A 120 4.41 -2.35 6.69
C SER A 120 5.08 -2.79 5.40
N PRO A 121 5.86 -1.91 4.76
CA PRO A 121 6.67 -2.26 3.60
C PRO A 121 7.59 -3.48 3.81
N HIS A 122 8.22 -3.55 4.98
CA HIS A 122 9.12 -4.66 5.33
C HIS A 122 8.37 -5.96 5.58
N HIS A 123 7.15 -5.88 6.13
CA HIS A 123 6.30 -7.05 6.33
C HIS A 123 5.85 -7.63 4.98
N ALA A 124 5.49 -6.79 4.01
CA ALA A 124 5.19 -7.24 2.64
C ALA A 124 6.37 -8.00 2.01
N VAL A 125 7.58 -7.46 2.15
CA VAL A 125 8.78 -8.16 1.68
C VAL A 125 8.97 -9.51 2.37
N ALA A 126 8.86 -9.55 3.70
CA ALA A 126 9.03 -10.80 4.45
C ALA A 126 8.00 -11.88 4.03
N ILE A 127 6.77 -11.49 3.69
CA ILE A 127 5.74 -12.39 3.15
C ILE A 127 6.17 -12.93 1.77
N LEU A 128 6.64 -12.07 0.86
CA LEU A 128 7.10 -12.49 -0.47
C LEU A 128 8.27 -13.47 -0.38
N GLU A 129 9.27 -13.16 0.44
CA GLU A 129 10.44 -14.02 0.67
C GLU A 129 10.03 -15.37 1.26
N ARG A 130 9.09 -15.38 2.21
CA ARG A 130 8.55 -16.60 2.82
C ARG A 130 7.82 -17.48 1.82
N LEU A 131 7.06 -16.88 0.90
CA LEU A 131 6.33 -17.61 -0.14
C LEU A 131 7.28 -18.15 -1.23
N GLY A 132 8.34 -17.41 -1.56
CA GLY A 132 9.33 -17.83 -2.54
C GLY A 132 8.77 -18.00 -3.97
N LYS A 133 7.64 -17.36 -4.28
CA LYS A 133 6.99 -17.45 -5.59
C LYS A 133 7.54 -16.36 -6.53
N PRO A 134 8.23 -16.71 -7.63
CA PRO A 134 8.86 -15.73 -8.50
C PRO A 134 7.87 -14.82 -9.25
N ASN A 135 6.63 -15.27 -9.42
CA ASN A 135 5.54 -14.53 -10.05
C ASN A 135 4.66 -13.75 -9.06
N LEU A 136 5.08 -13.63 -7.80
CA LEU A 136 4.58 -12.61 -6.88
C LEU A 136 5.67 -11.59 -6.65
N LYS A 137 5.33 -10.32 -6.80
CA LYS A 137 6.24 -9.19 -6.70
C LYS A 137 5.67 -8.09 -5.81
N LEU A 138 6.55 -7.22 -5.36
CA LEU A 138 6.23 -6.03 -4.58
C LEU A 138 5.78 -4.91 -5.52
N GLN A 139 4.63 -4.30 -5.24
CA GLN A 139 4.28 -2.97 -5.75
C GLN A 139 4.78 -1.93 -4.75
N MET A 140 5.74 -1.12 -5.20
CA MET A 140 6.33 -0.08 -4.39
C MET A 140 5.70 1.27 -4.75
N ASP A 141 4.59 1.63 -4.10
CA ASP A 141 4.11 3.01 -4.11
C ASP A 141 4.98 3.86 -3.18
N VAL A 142 5.78 4.74 -3.79
CA VAL A 142 6.67 5.67 -3.09
C VAL A 142 5.92 6.54 -2.07
N PHE A 143 4.66 6.88 -2.33
CA PHE A 143 3.83 7.65 -1.41
C PHE A 143 3.57 6.89 -0.10
N HIS A 144 3.14 5.64 -0.20
CA HIS A 144 2.90 4.80 0.98
C HIS A 144 4.20 4.50 1.73
N TRP A 145 5.28 4.21 1.01
CA TRP A 145 6.59 3.95 1.60
C TRP A 145 7.17 5.15 2.33
N GLN A 146 7.12 6.34 1.72
CA GLN A 146 7.64 7.56 2.34
C GLN A 146 6.92 7.87 3.65
N ILE A 147 5.59 7.75 3.64
CA ILE A 147 4.79 7.97 4.84
C ILE A 147 5.19 6.94 5.89
N MET A 148 5.07 5.64 5.60
CA MET A 148 5.22 4.58 6.61
C MET A 148 6.63 4.43 7.16
N ASP A 149 7.65 4.52 6.31
CA ASP A 149 9.03 4.17 6.65
C ASP A 149 10.05 5.24 6.23
N GLY A 150 9.88 5.84 5.05
CA GLY A 150 10.89 6.70 4.45
C GLY A 150 12.07 5.89 3.91
N ASN A 151 13.29 6.40 4.11
CA ASN A 151 14.55 5.75 3.73
C ASN A 151 14.57 5.20 2.29
N LEU A 152 13.91 5.93 1.37
CA LEU A 152 13.52 5.43 0.06
C LEU A 152 14.69 4.89 -0.76
N THR A 153 15.81 5.61 -0.84
CA THR A 153 16.98 5.14 -1.61
C THR A 153 17.45 3.76 -1.15
N GLN A 154 17.66 3.58 0.16
CA GLN A 154 18.18 2.32 0.69
C GLN A 154 17.16 1.20 0.51
N ASN A 155 15.88 1.51 0.67
CA ASN A 155 14.79 0.56 0.48
C ASN A 155 14.65 0.12 -0.98
N ILE A 156 14.70 1.06 -1.94
CA ILE A 156 14.70 0.75 -3.37
C ILE A 156 15.86 -0.18 -3.70
N LEU A 157 17.08 0.16 -3.30
CA LEU A 157 18.27 -0.65 -3.59
C LEU A 157 18.19 -2.04 -2.96
N LYS A 158 17.74 -2.13 -1.70
CA LYS A 158 17.64 -3.39 -0.96
C LYS A 158 16.59 -4.32 -1.56
N TYR A 159 15.43 -3.77 -1.95
CA TYR A 159 14.27 -4.56 -2.36
C TYR A 159 14.09 -4.64 -3.87
N PHE A 160 14.97 -4.02 -4.65
CA PHE A 160 14.94 -4.01 -6.11
C PHE A 160 14.63 -5.37 -6.76
N PRO A 161 15.23 -6.51 -6.33
CA PRO A 161 14.94 -7.81 -6.95
C PRO A 161 13.49 -8.29 -6.80
N LEU A 162 12.76 -7.74 -5.82
CA LEU A 162 11.37 -8.08 -5.52
C LEU A 162 10.38 -7.09 -6.14
N ILE A 163 10.82 -5.89 -6.54
CA ILE A 163 9.93 -4.87 -7.11
C ILE A 163 9.45 -5.31 -8.49
N GLY A 164 8.13 -5.43 -8.63
CA GLY A 164 7.45 -5.69 -9.90
C GLY A 164 6.88 -4.42 -10.52
N HIS A 165 6.44 -3.47 -9.69
CA HIS A 165 5.87 -2.20 -10.12
C HIS A 165 6.23 -1.07 -9.15
N VAL A 166 6.37 0.15 -9.65
CA VAL A 166 6.59 1.35 -8.85
C VAL A 166 5.46 2.32 -9.13
N GLN A 167 4.89 2.92 -8.09
CA GLN A 167 3.94 4.01 -8.23
C GLN A 167 4.44 5.26 -7.51
N VAL A 168 3.95 6.42 -7.95
CA VAL A 168 4.46 7.72 -7.52
C VAL A 168 3.35 8.73 -7.28
N ALA A 169 3.49 9.46 -6.18
CA ALA A 169 2.76 10.68 -5.86
C ALA A 169 3.56 11.52 -4.88
N GLN A 170 3.39 12.84 -4.91
CA GLN A 170 4.06 13.73 -3.96
C GLN A 170 3.46 13.59 -2.55
N VAL A 171 4.30 13.69 -1.54
CA VAL A 171 3.93 13.65 -0.11
C VAL A 171 3.94 15.09 0.44
N PRO A 172 2.95 15.48 1.25
CA PRO A 172 1.94 14.64 1.92
C PRO A 172 0.59 14.52 1.22
N VAL A 173 0.36 15.27 0.14
CA VAL A 173 -1.00 15.53 -0.41
C VAL A 173 -1.41 14.63 -1.58
N ARG A 174 -0.54 13.73 -2.03
CA ARG A 174 -0.76 12.77 -3.13
C ARG A 174 -1.04 13.45 -4.48
N ASN A 175 -0.33 14.54 -4.76
CA ASN A 175 -0.41 15.29 -6.03
C ASN A 175 0.75 14.92 -6.98
N GLU A 176 0.89 15.65 -8.09
CA GLU A 176 1.92 15.43 -9.12
C GLU A 176 3.33 15.41 -8.48
N PRO A 177 4.27 14.59 -9.00
CA PRO A 177 5.64 14.48 -8.49
C PRO A 177 6.43 15.80 -8.37
N ASP A 178 6.13 16.82 -9.16
CA ASP A 178 6.78 18.14 -9.14
C ASP A 178 6.10 19.18 -8.25
N THR A 179 4.99 18.84 -7.61
CA THR A 179 4.34 19.75 -6.66
C THR A 179 5.20 19.99 -5.42
N PRO A 180 5.01 21.13 -4.71
CA PRO A 180 5.67 21.36 -3.43
C PRO A 180 5.39 20.22 -2.45
N GLY A 181 6.46 19.58 -1.98
CA GLY A 181 6.40 18.45 -1.06
C GLY A 181 7.78 18.07 -0.58
N GLU A 182 7.88 16.92 0.08
CA GLU A 182 9.11 16.48 0.72
C GLU A 182 10.00 15.60 -0.17
N LEU A 183 9.48 15.07 -1.29
CA LEU A 183 10.21 14.17 -2.17
C LEU A 183 10.83 14.88 -3.37
N ASN A 184 12.14 14.66 -3.57
CA ASN A 184 12.84 15.03 -4.80
C ASN A 184 12.74 13.88 -5.81
N TYR A 185 11.72 13.92 -6.66
CA TYR A 185 11.52 12.88 -7.67
C TYR A 185 12.60 12.84 -8.75
N SER A 186 13.23 13.97 -9.08
CA SER A 186 14.34 13.96 -10.04
C SER A 186 15.49 13.07 -9.57
N TYR A 187 15.76 13.05 -8.26
CA TYR A 187 16.74 12.14 -7.67
C TYR A 187 16.26 10.68 -7.63
N LEU A 188 14.98 10.44 -7.35
CA LEU A 188 14.41 9.08 -7.33
C LEU A 188 14.41 8.44 -8.73
N TRP A 189 14.19 9.22 -9.80
CA TRP A 189 14.35 8.76 -11.18
C TRP A 189 15.77 8.25 -11.42
N ASP A 190 16.79 9.03 -11.06
CA ASP A 190 18.19 8.64 -11.20
C ASP A 190 18.51 7.33 -10.44
N VAL A 191 17.91 7.12 -9.26
CA VAL A 191 18.07 5.87 -8.49
C VAL A 191 17.50 4.68 -9.26
N LEU A 192 16.28 4.78 -9.78
CA LEU A 192 15.65 3.70 -10.55
C LEU A 192 16.39 3.40 -11.86
N GLU A 193 16.83 4.43 -12.58
CA GLU A 193 17.59 4.31 -13.82
C GLU A 193 18.94 3.62 -13.60
N ARG A 194 19.65 3.97 -12.52
CA ARG A 194 20.93 3.32 -12.14
C ARG A 194 20.77 1.86 -11.74
N GLN A 195 19.59 1.47 -11.25
CA GLN A 195 19.25 0.07 -11.02
C GLN A 195 18.75 -0.64 -12.29
N HIS A 196 18.68 0.07 -13.42
CA HIS A 196 18.17 -0.43 -14.69
C HIS A 196 16.72 -0.92 -14.59
N TYR A 197 15.86 -0.22 -13.83
CA TYR A 197 14.44 -0.53 -13.77
C TYR A 197 13.81 -0.52 -15.18
N GLN A 198 13.16 -1.62 -15.55
CA GLN A 198 12.56 -1.81 -16.88
C GLN A 198 11.02 -1.83 -16.85
N GLY A 199 10.41 -1.76 -15.65
CA GLY A 199 8.97 -1.72 -15.51
C GLY A 199 8.40 -0.32 -15.75
N PHE A 200 7.07 -0.23 -15.75
CA PHE A 200 6.38 1.05 -15.76
C PHE A 200 6.37 1.67 -14.36
N VAL A 201 6.46 3.00 -14.33
CA VAL A 201 6.20 3.84 -13.16
C VAL A 201 4.76 4.36 -13.27
N GLY A 202 3.89 3.90 -12.36
CA GLY A 202 2.49 4.29 -12.31
C GLY A 202 2.27 5.65 -11.67
N CYS A 203 1.60 6.54 -12.40
CA CYS A 203 1.23 7.87 -11.95
C CYS A 203 -0.08 7.82 -11.14
N GLU A 204 0.00 7.37 -9.88
CA GLU A 204 -1.15 7.28 -8.97
C GLU A 204 -1.24 8.49 -8.02
N TYR A 205 -1.59 9.64 -8.60
CA TYR A 205 -1.78 10.87 -7.85
C TYR A 205 -3.06 11.57 -8.27
N ARG A 206 -3.60 12.41 -7.39
CA ARG A 206 -4.70 13.31 -7.70
C ARG A 206 -4.14 14.59 -8.32
N PRO A 207 -4.50 14.97 -9.55
CA PRO A 207 -4.02 16.23 -10.12
C PRO A 207 -4.45 17.44 -9.29
N LEU A 208 -3.59 18.46 -9.15
CA LEU A 208 -3.95 19.73 -8.51
C LEU A 208 -4.99 20.52 -9.33
N GLY A 209 -4.96 20.36 -10.64
CA GLY A 209 -5.86 20.99 -11.60
C GLY A 209 -6.35 19.99 -12.65
N GLY A 210 -6.46 20.43 -13.92
CA GLY A 210 -6.71 19.51 -15.02
C GLY A 210 -5.49 18.62 -15.28
N THR A 211 -5.70 17.32 -15.56
CA THR A 211 -4.62 16.33 -15.67
C THR A 211 -3.54 16.78 -16.63
N ALA A 212 -3.93 17.19 -17.85
CA ALA A 212 -2.98 17.61 -18.89
C ALA A 212 -2.15 18.85 -18.49
N ALA A 213 -2.69 19.73 -17.65
CA ALA A 213 -1.98 20.92 -17.17
C ALA A 213 -0.90 20.55 -16.13
N GLY A 214 -1.07 19.45 -15.40
CA GLY A 214 -0.13 18.93 -14.41
C GLY A 214 0.99 18.03 -14.99
N LEU A 215 1.00 17.73 -16.29
CA LEU A 215 2.02 16.85 -16.90
C LEU A 215 3.35 17.56 -17.24
N GLY A 216 3.61 18.74 -16.66
CA GLY A 216 4.86 19.49 -16.85
C GLY A 216 6.09 18.67 -16.47
N TRP A 217 6.05 18.02 -15.30
CA TRP A 217 7.14 17.16 -14.81
C TRP A 217 7.54 16.04 -15.77
N LEU A 218 6.56 15.44 -16.46
CA LEU A 218 6.79 14.32 -17.38
C LEU A 218 7.46 14.82 -18.66
N ARG A 219 7.05 15.99 -19.15
CA ARG A 219 7.71 16.68 -20.28
C ARG A 219 9.14 17.06 -19.92
N ASP A 220 9.35 17.60 -18.73
CA ASP A 220 10.68 18.00 -18.25
C ASP A 220 11.60 16.78 -18.07
N TYR A 221 11.05 15.65 -17.61
CA TYR A 221 11.77 14.39 -17.56
C TYR A 221 12.28 13.98 -18.95
N TRP A 222 11.39 13.83 -19.94
CA TRP A 222 11.79 13.39 -21.27
C TRP A 222 12.72 14.38 -21.98
N THR A 223 12.49 15.68 -21.82
CA THR A 223 13.37 16.72 -22.40
C THR A 223 14.80 16.58 -21.86
N ARG A 224 14.96 16.32 -20.55
CA ARG A 224 16.28 16.08 -19.96
C ARG A 224 16.91 14.79 -20.47
N THR A 225 16.14 13.72 -20.61
CA THR A 225 16.66 12.44 -21.10
C THR A 225 17.11 12.53 -22.55
N GLU A 226 16.35 13.20 -23.42
CA GLU A 226 16.72 13.45 -24.81
C GLU A 226 17.99 14.29 -24.94
N ALA A 227 18.20 15.27 -24.07
CA ALA A 227 19.42 16.08 -24.06
C ALA A 227 20.68 15.33 -23.58
N GLN A 228 20.52 14.15 -22.95
CA GLN A 228 21.60 13.33 -22.41
C GLN A 228 21.92 12.10 -23.28
N GLY A 229 21.10 11.82 -24.31
CA GLY A 229 21.27 10.73 -25.27
C GLY A 229 22.04 11.16 -26.52
#